data_AF-A0A0F9GWU6-F1
#
_entry.id   AF-A0A0F9GWU6-F1
#
_cell.length_a   1.000
_cell.length_b   1.000
_cell.length_c   1.000
_cell.angle_alpha   90.00
_cell.angle_beta   90.00
_cell.angle_gamma   90.00
#
_symmetry.space_group_name_H-M   'P 1'
#
loop_
_entity.id
_entity.type
_entity.pdbx_description
1 polymer ?
#
loop_
_entity_poly.entity_id
_entity_poly.type
_entity_poly.pdbx_seq_one_letter_code
_entity_poly.pdbx_strand_id
1 'polypeptide(L)'
;MWISLHGPQGQPLRIVLVHDFPLPEAPPQRTLEGLMQHFFGGPVNVIVRGSTHAAEITTVKGVLIVNPGSPTFPNHRSLCLGTVGYLDIEDGRVQPSILQLT
;
A
#
# COMPACT_ATOMS: atom_id res chain seq x y z
N MET A 1 -4.69 -10.73 0.91
CA MET A 1 -3.68 -11.44 1.74
C MET A 1 -3.13 -10.45 2.77
N TRP A 2 -2.78 -10.88 3.99
CA TRP A 2 -2.16 -10.00 4.98
C TRP A 2 -1.05 -10.70 5.76
N ILE A 3 -0.14 -9.89 6.30
CA ILE A 3 0.92 -10.28 7.23
C ILE A 3 0.71 -9.48 8.52
N SER A 4 0.85 -10.16 9.66
CA SER A 4 0.84 -9.52 10.98
C SER A 4 2.20 -9.72 11.63
N LEU A 5 2.81 -8.63 12.08
CA LEU A 5 4.11 -8.60 12.76
C LEU A 5 3.98 -7.91 14.11
N HIS A 6 5.02 -7.99 14.95
CA HIS A 6 5.14 -7.14 16.12
C HIS A 6 5.66 -5.77 15.69
N GLY A 7 4.86 -4.75 15.95
CA GLY A 7 5.19 -3.34 15.78
C GLY A 7 5.97 -2.76 16.98
N PRO A 8 6.30 -1.46 16.94
CA PRO A 8 7.04 -0.80 18.01
C PRO A 8 6.26 -0.91 19.31
N GLN A 9 6.95 -1.20 20.42
CA GLN A 9 6.32 -1.37 21.74
C GLN A 9 5.33 -2.57 21.83
N GLY A 10 5.40 -3.53 20.90
CA GLY A 10 4.61 -4.76 20.93
C GLY A 10 3.20 -4.66 20.35
N GLN A 11 2.80 -3.48 19.84
CA GLN A 11 1.52 -3.32 19.14
C GLN A 11 1.51 -4.10 17.81
N PRO A 12 0.40 -4.68 17.35
CA PRO A 12 0.38 -5.42 16.10
C PRO A 12 0.59 -4.49 14.89
N LEU A 13 1.53 -4.85 14.02
CA LEU A 13 1.75 -4.22 12.72
C LEU A 13 1.06 -5.07 11.64
N ARG A 14 -0.04 -4.55 11.08
CA ARG A 14 -0.84 -5.25 10.07
C ARG A 14 -0.61 -4.64 8.68
N ILE A 15 -0.04 -5.45 7.80
CA ILE A 15 0.30 -5.10 6.42
C ILE A 15 -0.60 -5.92 5.50
N VAL A 16 -1.27 -5.25 4.56
CA VAL A 16 -2.22 -5.90 3.65
C VAL A 16 -1.86 -5.65 2.19
N LEU A 17 -2.21 -6.61 1.34
CA LEU A 17 -2.08 -6.52 -0.10
C LEU A 17 -3.46 -6.66 -0.74
N VAL A 18 -3.80 -5.72 -1.62
CA VAL A 18 -5.03 -5.67 -2.41
C VAL A 18 -4.71 -5.18 -3.81
N HIS A 19 -5.41 -5.65 -4.84
CA HIS A 19 -5.15 -5.17 -6.20
C HIS A 19 -5.64 -3.73 -6.40
N ASP A 20 -6.89 -3.45 -6.07
CA ASP A 20 -7.47 -2.12 -6.19
C ASP A 20 -7.90 -1.59 -4.83
N PHE A 21 -7.48 -0.37 -4.51
CA PHE A 21 -7.85 0.34 -3.29
C PHE A 21 -8.16 1.79 -3.66
N PRO A 22 -9.44 2.12 -3.91
CA PRO A 22 -9.81 3.41 -4.46
C PRO A 22 -9.51 4.52 -3.44
N LEU A 23 -8.67 5.48 -3.83
CA LEU A 23 -8.29 6.71 -3.13
C LEU A 23 -8.12 7.83 -4.19
N PRO A 24 -8.34 9.13 -3.87
CA PRO A 24 -8.62 9.77 -2.56
C PRO A 24 -10.04 9.50 -2.06
N GLU A 25 -10.35 9.58 -0.76
CA GLU A 25 -11.70 9.33 -0.17
C GLU A 25 -12.85 10.09 -0.87
N ALA A 26 -14.06 9.55 -0.80
CA ALA A 26 -15.30 10.21 -1.25
C ALA A 26 -16.42 10.00 -0.21
N PRO A 27 -16.41 10.71 0.93
CA PRO A 27 -17.41 10.54 1.97
C PRO A 27 -18.81 11.06 1.56
N PRO A 28 -19.90 10.45 2.08
CA PRO A 28 -19.91 9.32 3.01
C PRO A 28 -19.77 7.96 2.32
N GLN A 29 -19.85 7.90 0.99
CA GLN A 29 -19.93 6.64 0.24
C GLN A 29 -18.66 5.81 0.39
N ARG A 30 -17.50 6.47 0.56
CA ARG A 30 -16.20 5.81 0.57
C ARG A 30 -15.21 6.52 1.48
N THR A 31 -15.05 6.00 2.69
CA THR A 31 -14.02 6.42 3.65
C THR A 31 -12.92 5.38 3.75
N LEU A 32 -11.72 5.77 4.18
CA LEU A 32 -10.60 4.87 4.42
C LEU A 32 -10.98 3.80 5.44
N GLU A 33 -11.68 4.18 6.51
CA GLU A 33 -12.13 3.26 7.57
C GLU A 33 -13.15 2.25 7.03
N GLY A 34 -14.10 2.71 6.22
CA GLY A 34 -15.10 1.85 5.58
C GLY A 34 -14.45 0.86 4.60
N LEU A 35 -13.47 1.31 3.81
CA LEU A 35 -12.70 0.43 2.94
C LEU A 35 -11.88 -0.59 3.72
N MET A 36 -11.19 -0.18 4.79
CA MET A 36 -10.43 -1.10 5.64
C MET A 36 -11.34 -2.15 6.28
N GLN A 37 -12.52 -1.73 6.75
CA GLN A 37 -13.52 -2.66 7.28
C GLN A 37 -14.01 -3.63 6.20
N HIS A 38 -14.32 -3.13 5.01
CA HIS A 38 -14.84 -3.94 3.90
C HIS A 38 -13.82 -4.97 3.38
N PHE A 39 -12.57 -4.54 3.12
CA PHE A 39 -11.55 -5.40 2.51
C PHE A 39 -10.76 -6.24 3.53
N PHE A 40 -10.57 -5.75 4.76
CA PHE A 40 -9.63 -6.34 5.72
C PHE A 40 -10.24 -6.67 7.08
N GLY A 41 -11.54 -6.38 7.26
CA GLY A 41 -12.28 -6.66 8.49
C GLY A 41 -11.86 -5.79 9.69
N GLY A 42 -11.15 -4.69 9.45
CA GLY A 42 -10.70 -3.79 10.52
C GLY A 42 -9.52 -2.91 10.11
N PRO A 43 -9.01 -2.09 11.06
CA PRO A 43 -7.90 -1.18 10.80
C PRO A 43 -6.60 -1.93 10.46
N VAL A 44 -5.76 -1.28 9.66
CA VAL A 44 -4.45 -1.77 9.22
C VAL A 44 -3.44 -0.62 9.24
N ASN A 45 -2.14 -0.94 9.25
CA ASN A 45 -1.09 0.07 9.29
C ASN A 45 -0.52 0.39 7.91
N VAL A 46 -0.45 -0.62 7.03
CA VAL A 46 0.12 -0.49 5.69
C VAL A 46 -0.78 -1.19 4.68
N ILE A 47 -1.10 -0.50 3.58
CA ILE A 47 -1.85 -1.02 2.44
C ILE A 47 -0.96 -0.96 1.21
N VAL A 48 -0.63 -2.13 0.66
CA VAL A 48 -0.01 -2.24 -0.65
C VAL A 48 -1.13 -2.42 -1.68
N ARG A 49 -1.23 -1.49 -2.63
CA ARG A 49 -2.22 -1.49 -3.72
C ARG A 49 -1.55 -1.53 -5.09
N GLY A 50 -2.33 -1.82 -6.13
CA GLY A 50 -1.90 -1.76 -7.53
C GLY A 50 -2.92 -1.01 -8.39
N SER A 51 -3.38 -1.65 -9.47
CA SER A 51 -4.37 -1.17 -10.43
C SER A 51 -3.93 0.04 -11.27
N THR A 52 -3.50 1.15 -10.67
CA THR A 52 -3.16 2.39 -11.43
C THR A 52 -1.86 2.31 -12.21
N HIS A 53 -0.99 1.34 -11.90
CA HIS A 53 0.37 1.20 -12.45
C HIS A 53 1.27 2.44 -12.23
N ALA A 54 0.83 3.39 -11.41
CA ALA A 54 1.54 4.60 -11.05
C ALA A 54 2.15 4.42 -9.67
N ALA A 55 3.48 4.55 -9.60
CA ALA A 55 4.21 4.37 -8.36
C ALA A 55 3.88 5.51 -7.38
N GLU A 56 3.58 5.17 -6.14
CA GLU A 56 3.10 6.12 -5.13
C GLU A 56 3.44 5.61 -3.73
N ILE A 57 4.00 6.50 -2.89
CA ILE A 57 4.10 6.31 -1.44
C ILE A 57 3.40 7.51 -0.82
N THR A 58 2.37 7.26 -0.03
CA THR A 58 1.63 8.33 0.66
C THR A 58 1.10 7.84 2.00
N THR A 59 0.73 8.78 2.88
CA THR A 59 0.14 8.46 4.17
C THR A 59 -1.22 9.14 4.26
N VAL A 60 -2.27 8.37 4.52
CA VAL A 60 -3.64 8.87 4.68
C VAL A 60 -4.13 8.50 6.07
N LYS A 61 -4.44 9.51 6.90
CA LYS A 61 -4.90 9.33 8.28
C LYS A 61 -4.03 8.37 9.12
N GLY A 62 -2.72 8.42 8.92
CA GLY A 62 -1.76 7.57 9.63
C GLY A 62 -1.59 6.15 9.07
N VAL A 63 -2.31 5.79 8.01
CA VAL A 63 -2.12 4.53 7.28
C VAL A 63 -1.17 4.77 6.10
N LEU A 64 -0.11 3.98 6.01
CA LEU A 64 0.83 4.02 4.90
C LEU A 64 0.21 3.32 3.68
N ILE A 65 0.13 4.02 2.56
CA ILE A 65 -0.36 3.48 1.29
C ILE A 65 0.82 3.42 0.31
N VAL A 66 1.04 2.25 -0.26
CA VAL A 66 2.11 2.01 -1.24
C VAL A 66 1.54 1.42 -2.51
N ASN A 67 1.80 2.06 -3.63
CA ASN A 67 1.66 1.47 -4.95
C ASN A 67 3.07 1.32 -5.54
N PRO A 68 3.58 0.10 -5.78
CA PRO A 68 4.91 -0.08 -6.35
C PRO A 68 4.99 0.34 -7.82
N GLY A 69 3.86 0.69 -8.45
CA GLY A 69 3.76 0.90 -9.88
C GLY A 69 3.65 -0.42 -10.63
N SER A 70 4.16 -0.45 -11.86
CA SER A 70 4.20 -1.66 -12.67
C SER A 70 5.62 -1.94 -13.12
N PRO A 71 6.12 -3.18 -12.99
CA PRO A 71 7.47 -3.54 -13.41
C PRO A 71 7.62 -3.59 -14.93
N THR A 72 6.51 -3.75 -15.68
CA THR A 72 6.53 -3.99 -17.13
C THR A 72 5.58 -3.12 -17.93
N PHE A 73 4.68 -2.36 -17.27
CA PHE A 73 3.68 -1.53 -17.94
C PHE A 73 3.36 -0.25 -17.13
N PRO A 74 4.35 0.63 -16.89
CA PRO A 74 4.20 1.79 -16.01
C PRO A 74 3.13 2.77 -16.53
N ASN A 75 2.29 3.26 -15.60
CA ASN A 75 1.21 4.23 -15.84
C ASN A 75 0.24 3.87 -16.98
N HIS A 76 0.13 2.58 -17.32
CA HIS A 76 -0.64 2.07 -18.47
C HIS A 76 -0.25 2.65 -19.85
N ARG A 77 1.01 3.07 -20.03
CA ARG A 77 1.42 3.78 -21.26
C ARG A 77 2.08 2.89 -22.30
N SER A 78 3.14 2.18 -21.93
CA SER A 78 3.95 1.40 -22.87
C SER A 78 4.59 0.22 -22.14
N LEU A 79 4.83 -0.86 -22.88
CA LEU A 79 5.56 -2.01 -22.36
C LEU A 79 7.05 -1.67 -22.27
N CYS A 80 7.50 -1.40 -21.05
CA CYS A 80 8.89 -1.12 -20.73
C CYS A 80 9.16 -1.46 -19.27
N LEU A 81 10.44 -1.57 -18.92
CA LEU A 81 10.84 -1.72 -17.52
C LEU A 81 10.39 -0.50 -16.72
N GLY A 82 9.61 -0.76 -15.67
CA GLY A 82 9.07 0.25 -14.77
C GLY A 82 9.65 0.10 -13.37
N THR A 83 8.79 0.01 -12.37
CA THR A 83 9.19 0.07 -10.97
C THR A 83 8.77 -1.16 -10.17
N VAL A 84 9.54 -1.43 -9.11
CA VAL A 84 9.19 -2.36 -8.02
C VAL A 84 9.25 -1.63 -6.68
N GLY A 85 8.49 -2.10 -5.70
CA GLY A 85 8.48 -1.52 -4.35
C GLY A 85 9.08 -2.47 -3.32
N TYR A 86 9.74 -1.90 -2.32
CA TYR A 86 10.25 -2.61 -1.14
C TYR A 86 9.59 -2.05 0.12
N LEU A 87 9.38 -2.93 1.09
CA LEU A 87 9.03 -2.56 2.46
C LEU A 87 10.10 -3.17 3.37
N ASP A 88 11.03 -2.34 3.82
CA ASP A 88 12.01 -2.74 4.83
C ASP A 88 11.36 -2.61 6.21
N ILE A 89 11.37 -3.70 6.98
CA ILE A 89 10.67 -3.78 8.26
C ILE A 89 11.66 -4.15 9.36
N GLU A 90 11.98 -3.17 10.22
CA GLU A 90 12.96 -3.30 11.30
C GLU A 90 12.37 -2.72 12.59
N ASP A 91 12.43 -3.46 13.70
CA ASP A 91 11.88 -3.07 15.00
C ASP A 91 10.43 -2.54 14.95
N GLY A 92 9.63 -3.13 14.06
CA GLY A 92 8.23 -2.77 13.84
C GLY A 92 8.03 -1.47 13.03
N ARG A 93 9.10 -0.82 12.58
CA ARG A 93 9.04 0.34 11.70
C ARG A 93 9.05 -0.13 10.25
N VAL A 94 8.22 0.48 9.42
CA VAL A 94 8.13 0.18 7.99
C VAL A 94 8.73 1.33 7.21
N GLN A 95 9.75 1.04 6.41
CA GLN A 95 10.37 1.99 5.49
C GLN A 95 10.07 1.57 4.05
N PRO A 96 9.18 2.29 3.34
CA PRO A 96 8.89 2.01 1.95
C PRO A 96 9.94 2.64 1.02
N SER A 97 10.27 1.94 -0.05
CA SER A 97 11.07 2.49 -1.16
C SER A 97 10.57 1.98 -2.51
N ILE A 98 10.84 2.73 -3.58
CA ILE A 98 10.52 2.37 -4.96
C ILE A 98 11.82 2.38 -5.76
N LEU A 99 12.05 1.31 -6.51
CA LEU A 99 13.20 1.15 -7.40
C LEU A 99 12.75 1.14 -8.86
N GLN A 100 13.39 1.97 -9.69
CA GLN A 100 13.27 1.90 -11.15
C GLN A 100 14.18 0.78 -11.68
N LEU A 101 13.63 -0.09 -12.52
CA LEU A 101 14.36 -1.13 -13.22
C LEU A 101 15.08 -0.54 -14.45
N THR A 102 16.30 -1.00 -14.73
CA THR A 102 17.17 -0.55 -15.82
C THR A 102 17.62 -1.69 -16.72
#